data_AF-A0A6L8H7F7-F1
#
_entry.id   AF-A0A6L8H7F7-F1
#
_cell.length_a   1.000
_cell.length_b   1.000
_cell.length_c   1.000
_cell.angle_alpha   90.00
_cell.angle_beta   90.00
_cell.angle_gamma   90.00
#
_symmetry.space_group_name_H-M   'P 1'
#
loop_
_entity.id
_entity.type
_entity.pdbx_description
1 polymer ?
#
loop_
_entity_poly.entity_id
_entity_poly.type
_entity_poly.pdbx_seq_one_letter_code
_entity_poly.pdbx_strand_id
1 'polypeptide(L)'
;MSDSTRGVILVGHGGIPKDYPGDLVTKLKRLEAQRRAAGVPMSHEEYELDQKIRQWPRTPETDPYQAGLELLAARLKPLLNGARFSTAYNEFCTPT
;
A
#
# COMPACT_ATOMS: atom_id res chain seq x y z
N MET A 1 1.12 -37.38 -1.54
CA MET A 1 0.26 -36.19 -1.77
C MET A 1 1.11 -34.98 -1.45
N SER A 2 1.30 -34.05 -2.38
CA SER A 2 2.11 -32.87 -2.11
C SER A 2 1.41 -32.04 -1.04
N ASP A 3 2.05 -31.91 0.11
CA ASP A 3 1.59 -31.06 1.20
C ASP A 3 1.78 -29.59 0.78
N SER A 4 0.86 -29.08 -0.05
CA SER A 4 0.96 -27.72 -0.57
C SER A 4 0.55 -26.74 0.51
N THR A 5 1.50 -25.97 1.03
CA THR A 5 1.20 -24.88 1.97
C THR A 5 0.32 -23.84 1.29
N ARG A 6 -0.88 -23.59 1.82
CA ARG A 6 -1.78 -22.54 1.32
C ARG A 6 -1.34 -21.17 1.82
N GLY A 7 -1.20 -20.21 0.90
CA GLY A 7 -0.97 -18.81 1.20
C GLY A 7 -2.16 -17.95 0.80
N VAL A 8 -2.45 -16.91 1.59
CA VAL A 8 -3.51 -15.92 1.35
C VAL A 8 -2.93 -14.53 1.58
N ILE A 9 -3.13 -13.63 0.61
CA ILE A 9 -2.74 -12.21 0.74
C ILE A 9 -4.01 -11.38 0.66
N LEU A 10 -4.28 -10.59 1.71
CA LEU A 10 -5.34 -9.59 1.67
C LEU A 10 -4.77 -8.29 1.09
N VAL A 11 -5.20 -7.95 -0.13
CA VAL A 11 -4.70 -6.77 -0.84
C VAL A 11 -5.68 -5.61 -0.69
N GLY A 12 -5.21 -4.51 -0.12
CA GLY A 12 -5.88 -3.21 -0.13
C GLY A 12 -5.39 -2.34 -1.29
N HIS A 13 -6.18 -1.34 -1.67
CA HIS A 13 -5.72 -0.31 -2.60
C HIS A 13 -4.59 0.52 -1.97
N GLY A 14 -4.76 0.88 -0.69
CA GLY A 14 -3.93 1.84 0.02
C GLY A 14 -4.44 3.26 -0.17
N GLY A 15 -4.04 4.16 0.71
CA GLY A 15 -4.54 5.52 0.77
C GLY A 15 -3.46 6.50 1.13
N ILE A 16 -3.70 7.76 0.77
CA ILE A 16 -2.86 8.88 1.19
C ILE A 16 -3.31 9.29 2.60
N PRO A 17 -2.43 9.26 3.62
CA PRO A 17 -2.78 9.75 4.96
C PRO A 17 -3.23 11.20 4.91
N LYS A 18 -4.26 11.57 5.68
CA LYS A 18 -4.88 12.92 5.65
C LYS A 18 -3.90 14.04 6.01
N ASP A 19 -2.89 13.73 6.79
CA ASP A 19 -1.84 14.63 7.26
C ASP A 19 -0.60 14.65 6.35
N TYR A 20 -0.60 13.88 5.26
CA TYR A 20 0.50 13.88 4.31
C TYR A 20 0.53 15.19 3.48
N PRO A 21 1.71 15.81 3.25
CA PRO A 21 1.80 17.09 2.54
C PRO A 21 1.26 17.03 1.10
N GLY A 22 0.22 17.83 0.80
CA GLY A 22 -0.46 17.81 -0.50
C GLY A 22 0.39 18.30 -1.68
N ASP A 23 1.40 19.12 -1.42
CA ASP A 23 2.39 19.56 -2.41
C ASP A 23 3.27 18.39 -2.89
N LEU A 24 3.65 17.48 -1.99
CA LEU A 24 4.39 16.27 -2.33
C LEU A 24 3.52 15.30 -3.15
N VAL A 25 2.24 15.16 -2.82
CA VAL A 25 1.29 14.36 -3.63
C VAL A 25 1.17 14.93 -5.05
N THR A 26 0.99 16.24 -5.15
CA THR A 26 0.86 16.94 -6.43
C THR A 26 2.12 16.72 -7.28
N LYS A 27 3.30 16.83 -6.66
CA LYS A 27 4.58 16.58 -7.32
C LYS A 27 4.71 15.14 -7.81
N LEU A 28 4.36 14.15 -6.98
CA LEU A 28 4.37 12.73 -7.35
C LEU A 28 3.44 12.48 -8.54
N LYS A 29 2.18 12.94 -8.47
CA LYS A 29 1.20 12.74 -9.56
C LYS A 29 1.61 13.41 -10.87
N ARG A 30 2.28 14.56 -10.80
CA ARG A 30 2.86 15.21 -11.99
C ARG A 30 3.94 14.33 -12.62
N LEU A 31 4.86 13.78 -11.83
CA LEU A 31 5.92 12.89 -12.34
C LEU A 31 5.34 11.61 -12.94
N GLU A 32 4.37 10.97 -12.26
CA GLU A 32 3.67 9.79 -12.79
C GLU A 32 2.97 10.07 -14.13
N ALA A 33 2.35 11.24 -14.28
CA ALA A 33 1.68 11.64 -15.51
C ALA A 33 2.68 11.88 -16.65
N GLN A 34 3.77 12.60 -16.37
CA GLN A 34 4.87 12.83 -17.32
C GLN A 34 5.49 11.52 -17.78
N ARG A 35 5.77 10.61 -16.84
CA ARG A 35 6.30 9.28 -17.13
C ARG A 35 5.38 8.49 -18.05
N ARG A 36 4.09 8.41 -17.71
CA ARG A 36 3.09 7.69 -18.50
C ARG A 36 2.95 8.26 -19.91
N ALA A 37 2.96 9.59 -20.04
CA ALA A 37 2.90 10.25 -21.34
C ALA A 37 4.14 10.00 -22.20
N ALA A 38 5.32 9.95 -21.58
CA ALA A 38 6.60 9.71 -22.27
C ALA A 38 6.91 8.22 -22.49
N GLY A 39 6.22 7.29 -21.82
CA GLY A 39 6.49 5.86 -21.92
C GLY A 39 7.85 5.45 -21.33
N VAL A 40 8.38 6.23 -20.39
CA VAL A 40 9.71 6.01 -19.79
C VAL A 40 9.62 5.29 -18.44
N PRO A 41 10.73 4.74 -17.91
CA PRO A 41 10.79 4.19 -16.56
C PRO A 41 10.56 5.24 -15.46
N MET A 42 10.27 4.77 -14.24
CA MET A 42 10.19 5.59 -13.03
C MET A 42 11.53 6.29 -12.77
N SER A 43 11.47 7.61 -12.54
CA SER A 43 12.67 8.36 -12.16
C SER A 43 13.02 8.10 -10.70
N HIS A 44 14.27 8.37 -10.31
CA HIS A 44 14.69 8.24 -8.91
C HIS A 44 13.88 9.15 -7.98
N GLU A 45 13.61 10.39 -8.40
CA GLU A 45 12.80 11.34 -7.64
C GLU A 45 11.34 10.87 -7.48
N GLU A 46 10.74 10.29 -8.52
CA GLU A 46 9.40 9.70 -8.44
C GLU A 46 9.38 8.55 -7.43
N TYR A 47 10.40 7.68 -7.49
CA TYR A 47 10.55 6.57 -6.56
C TYR A 47 10.69 7.04 -5.11
N GLU A 48 11.53 8.04 -4.83
CA GLU A 48 11.70 8.58 -3.48
C GLU A 48 10.40 9.16 -2.92
N LEU A 49 9.62 9.87 -3.75
CA LEU A 49 8.31 10.40 -3.35
C LEU A 49 7.30 9.28 -3.08
N ASP A 50 7.24 8.25 -3.93
CA ASP A 50 6.40 7.07 -3.74
C ASP A 50 6.77 6.31 -2.44
N GLN A 51 8.07 6.11 -2.17
CA GLN A 51 8.51 5.47 -0.93
C GLN A 51 8.17 6.30 0.30
N LYS A 52 8.34 7.62 0.22
CA LYS A 52 8.01 8.52 1.32
C LYS A 52 6.54 8.47 1.71
N ILE A 53 5.63 8.41 0.74
CA ILE A 53 4.20 8.28 1.03
C ILE A 53 3.86 6.88 1.57
N ARG A 54 4.42 5.80 1.01
CA ARG A 54 4.23 4.43 1.52
C ARG A 54 4.68 4.25 2.96
N GLN A 55 5.77 4.90 3.36
CA GLN A 55 6.35 4.77 4.70
C GLN A 55 5.88 5.84 5.70
N TRP A 56 4.97 6.75 5.29
CA TRP A 56 4.48 7.80 6.17
C TRP A 56 3.86 7.22 7.46
N PRO A 57 4.13 7.80 8.65
CA PRO A 57 3.49 7.37 9.88
C PRO A 57 1.96 7.42 9.77
N ARG A 58 1.27 6.40 10.29
CA ARG A 58 -0.18 6.27 10.20
C ARG A 58 -0.80 6.03 11.56
N THR A 59 -1.99 6.57 11.72
CA THR A 59 -2.92 6.31 12.83
C THR A 59 -4.31 6.05 12.25
N PRO A 60 -5.25 5.45 13.01
CA PRO A 60 -6.63 5.28 12.55
C PRO A 60 -7.33 6.59 12.13
N GLU A 61 -6.92 7.73 12.68
CA GLU A 61 -7.48 9.05 12.37
C GLU A 61 -6.98 9.58 11.02
N THR A 62 -5.67 9.39 10.77
CA THR A 62 -4.95 9.88 9.57
C THR A 62 -5.14 8.95 8.39
N ASP A 63 -5.21 7.64 8.62
CA ASP A 63 -5.47 6.61 7.60
C ASP A 63 -6.50 5.57 8.11
N PRO A 64 -7.80 5.93 8.13
CA PRO A 64 -8.87 5.00 8.53
C PRO A 64 -9.02 3.81 7.57
N TYR A 65 -8.53 3.94 6.32
CA TYR A 65 -8.60 2.86 5.34
C TYR A 65 -7.65 1.73 5.72
N GLN A 66 -6.36 2.05 5.97
CA GLN A 66 -5.39 1.07 6.44
C GLN A 66 -5.85 0.44 7.75
N ALA A 67 -6.28 1.24 8.73
CA ALA A 67 -6.75 0.73 10.02
C ALA A 67 -7.95 -0.24 9.85
N GLY A 68 -8.89 0.06 8.96
CA GLY A 68 -10.01 -0.81 8.64
C GLY A 68 -9.58 -2.12 7.97
N LEU A 69 -8.62 -2.06 7.04
CA LEU A 69 -8.09 -3.26 6.37
C LEU A 69 -7.33 -4.15 7.36
N GLU A 70 -6.50 -3.58 8.23
CA GLU A 70 -5.77 -4.34 9.26
C GLU A 70 -6.73 -4.98 10.28
N LEU A 71 -7.82 -4.29 10.64
CA LEU A 71 -8.87 -4.87 11.48
C LEU A 71 -9.56 -6.06 10.76
N LEU A 72 -9.91 -5.90 9.48
CA LEU A 72 -10.45 -6.99 8.67
C LEU A 72 -9.46 -8.16 8.59
N ALA A 73 -8.18 -7.89 8.37
CA ALA A 73 -7.11 -8.86 8.32
C ALA A 73 -7.01 -9.68 9.62
N ALA A 74 -7.07 -9.00 10.77
CA ALA A 74 -7.04 -9.63 12.08
C ALA A 74 -8.26 -10.54 12.34
N ARG A 75 -9.43 -10.19 11.77
CA ARG A 75 -10.65 -11.02 11.86
C ARG A 75 -10.67 -12.18 10.87
N LEU A 76 -10.06 -12.01 9.70
CA LEU A 76 -10.00 -13.02 8.65
C LEU A 76 -9.00 -14.12 8.98
N LYS A 77 -7.82 -13.76 9.50
CA LYS A 77 -6.70 -14.69 9.75
C LYS A 77 -7.09 -15.97 10.52
N PRO A 78 -7.87 -15.93 11.61
CA PRO A 78 -8.29 -17.14 12.33
C PRO A 78 -9.19 -18.08 11.52
N LEU A 79 -9.86 -17.57 10.47
CA LEU A 79 -10.80 -18.33 9.64
C LEU A 79 -10.11 -19.11 8.51
N LEU A 80 -8.79 -18.96 8.36
CA LEU A 80 -8.02 -19.50 7.24
C LEU A 80 -7.35 -20.85 7.54
N ASN A 81 -7.75 -21.54 8.62
CA ASN A 81 -7.32 -22.91 8.95
C ASN A 81 -5.80 -23.14 8.88
N GLY A 82 -5.02 -22.20 9.42
CA GLY A 82 -3.55 -22.30 9.47
C GLY A 82 -2.81 -21.92 8.18
N ALA A 83 -3.51 -21.40 7.16
CA ALA A 83 -2.84 -20.85 5.97
C ALA A 83 -1.86 -19.72 6.33
N ARG A 84 -0.78 -19.60 5.55
CA ARG A 84 0.10 -18.42 5.60
C ARG A 84 -0.71 -17.20 5.19
N PHE A 85 -0.61 -16.11 5.94
CA PHE A 85 -1.42 -14.92 5.74
C PHE A 85 -0.59 -13.65 5.85
N SER A 86 -0.77 -12.73 4.91
CA SER A 86 -0.20 -11.38 4.93
C SER A 86 -1.20 -10.35 4.40
N THR A 87 -1.02 -9.09 4.78
CA THR A 87 -1.61 -7.95 4.07
C THR A 87 -0.64 -7.42 3.01
N ALA A 88 -1.16 -6.71 2.02
CA ALA A 88 -0.38 -5.93 1.06
C ALA A 88 -1.23 -4.76 0.52
N TYR A 89 -0.57 -3.77 -0.06
CA TYR A 89 -1.20 -2.56 -0.59
C TYR A 89 -0.69 -2.23 -1.99
N ASN A 90 -1.59 -1.89 -2.91
CA ASN A 90 -1.24 -1.55 -4.28
C ASN A 90 -0.41 -0.26 -4.35
N GLU A 91 -0.84 0.77 -3.63
CA GLU A 91 -0.21 2.09 -3.66
C GLU A 91 -0.23 2.79 -2.30
N PHE A 92 0.66 3.77 -2.15
CA PHE A 92 0.72 4.72 -1.03
C PHE A 92 0.81 4.15 0.38
N CYS A 93 0.88 2.83 0.57
CA CYS A 93 1.00 2.17 1.86
C CYS A 93 1.94 0.96 1.74
N THR A 94 2.46 0.51 2.88
CA THR A 94 3.36 -0.63 3.02
C THR A 94 2.71 -1.67 3.95
N PRO A 95 2.90 -2.99 3.75
CA PRO A 95 3.75 -3.64 2.74
C PRO A 95 3.16 -3.62 1.32
N THR A 96 4.03 -3.65 0.30
CA THR A 96 3.68 -3.78 -1.14
C THR A 96 4.26 -5.07 -1.69
#